data_AF-R6EAH3-F1
#
_entry.id   AF-R6EAH3-F1
#
_cell.length_a   1.000
_cell.length_b   1.000
_cell.length_c   1.000
_cell.angle_alpha   90.00
_cell.angle_beta   90.00
_cell.angle_gamma   90.00
#
_symmetry.space_group_name_H-M   'P 1'
#
loop_
_entity.id
_entity.type
_entity.pdbx_description
1 polymer ?
#
loop_
_entity_poly.entity_id
_entity_poly.type
_entity_poly.pdbx_seq_one_letter_code
_entity_poly.pdbx_strand_id
1 'polypeptide(L)'
;MEKLKVYTHEEMLDRVIGEKGTPAREKYETDINNFLIGEAIKQAREAKNLTQEQLGELMGVKRAQISKIESGKSISFSTIVRAFKAMGVKTASLELGSLGKVALW
;
A
#
# COMPACT_ATOMS: atom_id res chain seq x y z
N MET A 1 11.85 -34.25 -26.48
CA MET A 1 11.96 -33.00 -25.70
C MET A 1 11.01 -33.11 -24.52
N GLU A 2 11.51 -33.02 -23.28
CA GLU A 2 10.67 -32.97 -22.09
C GLU A 2 9.78 -31.72 -22.16
N LYS A 3 8.47 -31.88 -21.97
CA LYS A 3 7.54 -30.76 -21.96
C LYS A 3 7.74 -29.95 -20.68
N LEU A 4 8.07 -28.67 -20.81
CA LEU A 4 8.05 -27.71 -19.70
C LEU A 4 6.66 -27.69 -19.06
N LYS A 5 6.59 -27.97 -17.75
CA LYS A 5 5.36 -27.80 -16.97
C LYS A 5 5.13 -26.31 -16.77
N VAL A 6 4.04 -25.81 -17.33
CA VAL A 6 3.55 -24.44 -17.12
C VAL A 6 2.50 -24.43 -16.02
N TYR A 7 2.49 -23.36 -15.24
CA TYR A 7 1.54 -23.14 -14.16
C TYR A 7 1.01 -21.72 -14.27
N THR A 8 -0.25 -21.53 -13.92
CA THR A 8 -0.84 -20.21 -13.75
C THR A 8 -0.27 -19.54 -12.50
N HIS A 9 -0.44 -18.22 -12.43
CA HIS A 9 -0.03 -17.46 -11.24
C HIS A 9 -0.73 -17.98 -9.98
N GLU A 10 -2.03 -18.29 -10.06
CA GLU A 10 -2.80 -18.78 -8.93
C GLU A 10 -2.29 -20.14 -8.43
N GLU A 11 -2.06 -21.09 -9.34
CA GLU A 11 -1.51 -22.41 -8.96
C GLU A 11 -0.14 -22.31 -8.29
N MET A 12 0.70 -21.36 -8.70
CA MET A 12 2.00 -21.13 -8.07
C MET A 12 1.85 -20.50 -6.69
N LEU A 13 0.91 -19.60 -6.52
CA LEU A 13 0.64 -18.97 -5.23
C LEU A 13 0.09 -19.98 -4.21
N ASP A 14 -0.86 -20.81 -4.62
CA ASP A 14 -1.43 -21.86 -3.77
C ASP A 14 -0.33 -22.83 -3.29
N ARG A 15 0.62 -23.17 -4.18
CA ARG A 15 1.74 -24.07 -3.85
C ARG A 15 2.79 -23.47 -2.93
N VAL A 16 3.11 -22.18 -3.08
CA VAL A 16 4.24 -21.54 -2.39
C VAL A 16 3.80 -20.89 -1.08
N ILE A 17 2.60 -20.32 -1.05
CA ILE A 17 2.12 -19.47 0.05
C ILE A 17 0.86 -20.09 0.70
N GLY A 18 0.20 -21.03 0.04
CA GLY A 18 -1.03 -21.66 0.49
C GLY A 18 -2.26 -21.11 -0.24
N GLU A 19 -3.36 -21.87 -0.16
CA GLU A 19 -4.64 -21.51 -0.77
C GLU A 19 -5.25 -20.25 -0.15
N LYS A 20 -6.15 -19.59 -0.88
CA LYS A 20 -6.95 -18.46 -0.37
C LYS A 20 -7.70 -18.83 0.90
N GLY A 21 -7.68 -17.91 1.87
CA GLY A 21 -8.25 -18.11 3.21
C GLY A 21 -7.32 -18.82 4.20
N THR A 22 -6.12 -19.26 3.78
CA THR A 22 -5.11 -19.70 4.75
C THR A 22 -4.42 -18.50 5.41
N PRO A 23 -3.99 -18.60 6.69
CA PRO A 23 -3.34 -17.48 7.38
C PRO A 23 -2.07 -16.96 6.66
N ALA A 24 -1.31 -17.86 6.02
CA ALA A 24 -0.12 -17.49 5.26
C ALA A 24 -0.48 -16.68 4.00
N ARG A 25 -1.54 -17.09 3.29
CA ARG A 25 -2.06 -16.40 2.11
C ARG A 25 -2.65 -15.04 2.44
N GLU A 26 -3.47 -14.95 3.47
CA GLU A 26 -4.06 -13.68 3.93
C GLU A 26 -2.99 -12.68 4.37
N LYS A 27 -1.96 -13.16 5.08
CA LYS A 27 -0.81 -12.33 5.46
C LYS A 27 -0.08 -11.81 4.24
N TYR A 28 0.20 -12.66 3.26
CA TYR A 28 0.86 -12.26 2.02
C TYR A 28 0.04 -11.20 1.27
N GLU A 29 -1.26 -11.42 1.07
CA GLU A 29 -2.13 -10.47 0.38
C GLU A 29 -2.21 -9.14 1.14
N THR A 30 -2.28 -9.17 2.46
CA THR A 30 -2.22 -7.97 3.32
C THR A 30 -0.90 -7.22 3.17
N ASP A 31 0.23 -7.94 3.21
CA ASP A 31 1.56 -7.36 3.07
C ASP A 31 1.74 -6.70 1.69
N ILE A 32 1.24 -7.33 0.62
CA ILE A 32 1.24 -6.77 -0.74
C ILE A 32 0.37 -5.52 -0.82
N ASN A 33 -0.85 -5.55 -0.28
CA ASN A 33 -1.74 -4.38 -0.29
C ASN A 33 -1.12 -3.20 0.47
N ASN A 34 -0.52 -3.46 1.63
CA ASN A 34 0.20 -2.45 2.39
C ASN A 34 1.39 -1.90 1.60
N PHE A 35 2.18 -2.76 0.98
CA PHE A 35 3.30 -2.32 0.13
C PHE A 35 2.83 -1.37 -0.99
N LEU A 36 1.75 -1.72 -1.69
CA LEU A 36 1.20 -0.89 -2.77
C LEU A 36 0.73 0.48 -2.28
N ILE A 37 0.08 0.55 -1.11
CA ILE A 37 -0.31 1.82 -0.49
C ILE A 37 0.92 2.65 -0.11
N GLY A 38 1.95 2.01 0.46
CA GLY A 38 3.21 2.65 0.82
C GLY A 38 3.91 3.27 -0.40
N GLU A 39 3.95 2.52 -1.51
CA GLU A 39 4.53 3.01 -2.76
C GLU A 39 3.70 4.16 -3.35
N ALA A 40 2.37 4.11 -3.26
CA ALA A 40 1.52 5.23 -3.70
C ALA A 40 1.80 6.53 -2.90
N ILE A 41 2.01 6.43 -1.58
CA ILE A 41 2.40 7.57 -0.74
C ILE A 41 3.78 8.09 -1.17
N LYS A 42 4.74 7.20 -1.41
CA LYS A 42 6.09 7.54 -1.87
C LYS A 42 6.07 8.27 -3.21
N GLN A 43 5.32 7.75 -4.19
CA GLN A 43 5.15 8.39 -5.49
C GLN A 43 4.52 9.78 -5.38
N ALA A 44 3.49 9.93 -4.55
CA ALA A 44 2.89 11.25 -4.30
C ALA A 44 3.86 12.23 -3.63
N ARG A 45 4.69 11.75 -2.71
CA ARG A 45 5.76 12.54 -2.06
C ARG A 45 6.77 13.02 -3.09
N GLU A 46 7.24 12.12 -3.95
CA GLU A 46 8.23 12.41 -5.00
C GLU A 46 7.67 13.36 -6.07
N ALA A 47 6.42 13.19 -6.47
CA ALA A 47 5.73 14.11 -7.39
C ALA A 47 5.62 15.54 -6.83
N LYS A 48 5.66 15.69 -5.50
CA LYS A 48 5.68 16.98 -4.80
C LYS A 48 7.09 17.47 -4.47
N ASN A 49 8.13 16.78 -4.92
CA ASN A 49 9.54 17.09 -4.67
C ASN A 49 9.90 17.16 -3.17
N LEU A 50 9.24 16.34 -2.35
CA LEU A 50 9.49 16.29 -0.91
C LEU A 50 10.47 15.15 -0.57
N THR A 51 11.38 15.39 0.37
CA THR A 51 12.16 14.32 1.00
C THR A 51 11.32 13.60 2.07
N GLN A 52 11.76 12.41 2.49
CA GLN A 52 11.12 11.71 3.62
C GLN A 52 11.19 12.51 4.92
N GLU A 53 12.23 13.32 5.12
CA GLU A 53 12.34 14.19 6.31
C GLU A 53 11.29 15.30 6.26
N GLN A 54 11.16 15.97 5.13
CA GLN A 54 10.16 17.04 4.94
C GLN A 54 8.72 16.53 5.07
N LEU A 55 8.42 15.35 4.50
CA LEU A 55 7.11 14.74 4.74
C LEU A 55 6.92 14.38 6.22
N GLY A 56 7.98 13.94 6.89
CA GLY A 56 7.99 13.70 8.33
C GLY A 56 7.61 14.95 9.11
N GLU A 57 8.27 16.07 8.84
CA GLU A 57 7.98 17.38 9.43
C GLU A 57 6.51 17.79 9.21
N LEU A 58 5.99 17.69 7.99
CA LEU A 58 4.60 18.01 7.66
C LEU A 58 3.60 17.10 8.38
N MET A 59 3.95 15.83 8.60
CA MET A 59 3.13 14.85 9.31
C MET A 59 3.32 14.88 10.83
N GLY A 60 4.30 15.63 11.35
CA GLY A 60 4.70 15.64 12.76
C GLY A 60 5.31 14.31 13.22
N VAL A 61 6.03 13.60 12.35
CA VAL A 61 6.68 12.31 12.66
C VAL A 61 8.13 12.30 12.20
N LYS A 62 8.94 11.39 12.74
CA LYS A 62 10.35 11.25 12.34
C LYS A 62 10.44 10.63 10.94
N ARG A 63 11.47 10.99 10.15
CA ARG A 63 11.79 10.35 8.86
C ARG A 63 11.77 8.82 8.88
N ALA A 64 12.28 8.20 9.96
CA ALA A 64 12.25 6.75 10.10
C ALA A 64 10.83 6.17 10.06
N GLN A 65 9.83 6.91 10.55
CA GLN A 65 8.43 6.52 10.44
C GLN A 65 7.93 6.64 9.00
N ILE A 66 8.30 7.69 8.26
CA ILE A 66 7.99 7.81 6.84
C ILE A 66 8.57 6.64 6.04
N SER A 67 9.82 6.26 6.30
CA SER A 67 10.43 5.08 5.67
C SER A 67 9.66 3.77 5.96
N LYS A 68 9.13 3.59 7.18
CA LYS A 68 8.28 2.44 7.52
C LYS A 68 6.93 2.48 6.82
N ILE A 69 6.34 3.66 6.66
CA ILE A 69 5.07 3.85 5.97
C ILE A 69 5.23 3.52 4.48
N GLU A 70 6.24 4.09 3.83
CA GLU A 70 6.51 3.88 2.40
C GLU A 70 6.90 2.43 2.08
N SER A 71 7.44 1.68 3.05
CA SER A 71 7.74 0.25 2.90
C SER A 71 6.60 -0.68 3.29
N GLY A 72 5.39 -0.16 3.57
CA GLY A 72 4.22 -0.98 3.90
C GLY A 72 4.15 -1.49 5.34
N LYS A 73 5.14 -1.19 6.20
CA LYS A 73 5.28 -1.78 7.54
C LYS A 73 4.45 -1.10 8.63
N SER A 74 3.98 0.13 8.41
CA SER A 74 3.26 0.92 9.41
C SER A 74 2.10 1.70 8.79
N ILE A 75 1.26 0.99 8.04
CA ILE A 75 0.13 1.58 7.34
C ILE A 75 -1.15 1.35 8.14
N SER A 76 -1.87 2.43 8.37
CA SER A 76 -3.22 2.45 8.88
C SER A 76 -4.01 3.47 8.07
N PHE A 77 -5.34 3.39 8.13
CA PHE A 77 -6.19 4.38 7.48
C PHE A 77 -5.84 5.82 7.91
N SER A 78 -5.62 6.04 9.21
CA SER A 78 -5.25 7.36 9.74
C SER A 78 -3.90 7.86 9.22
N THR A 79 -2.92 6.97 9.04
CA THR A 79 -1.63 7.29 8.43
C THR A 79 -1.80 7.73 6.98
N ILE A 80 -2.60 7.00 6.19
CA ILE A 80 -2.87 7.33 4.77
C ILE A 80 -3.49 8.72 4.67
N VAL A 81 -4.56 8.97 5.43
CA VAL A 81 -5.25 10.27 5.47
C VAL A 81 -4.28 11.38 5.84
N ARG A 82 -3.48 11.18 6.90
CA ARG A 82 -2.53 12.20 7.37
C ARG A 82 -1.46 12.50 6.33
N ALA A 83 -0.91 11.48 5.67
CA ALA A 83 0.12 11.65 4.65
C ALA A 83 -0.39 12.49 3.48
N PHE A 84 -1.56 12.14 2.92
CA PHE A 84 -2.11 12.88 1.78
C PHE A 84 -2.59 14.28 2.15
N LYS A 85 -3.16 14.50 3.35
CA LYS A 85 -3.48 15.84 3.85
C LYS A 85 -2.24 16.70 4.07
N ALA A 86 -1.18 16.15 4.68
CA ALA A 86 0.09 16.83 4.88
C ALA A 86 0.72 17.27 3.55
N MET A 87 0.54 16.46 2.50
CA MET A 87 0.94 16.79 1.13
C MET A 87 -0.01 17.79 0.44
N GLY A 88 -1.11 18.22 1.06
CA GLY A 88 -2.06 19.17 0.47
C GLY A 88 -2.94 18.56 -0.63
N VAL A 89 -3.21 17.26 -0.58
CA VAL A 89 -4.22 16.64 -1.45
C VAL A 89 -5.60 17.16 -1.06
N LYS A 90 -6.25 17.84 -2.02
CA LYS A 90 -7.51 18.57 -1.78
C LYS A 90 -8.69 17.66 -1.47
N THR A 91 -8.77 16.54 -2.16
CA THR A 91 -9.89 15.60 -2.05
C THR A 91 -9.40 14.18 -2.14
N ALA A 92 -10.03 13.27 -1.42
CA ALA A 92 -9.82 11.84 -1.60
C ALA A 92 -11.16 11.09 -1.50
N SER A 93 -11.23 9.94 -2.15
CA SER A 93 -12.44 9.14 -2.20
C SER A 93 -12.11 7.66 -2.24
N LEU A 94 -12.95 6.84 -1.61
CA LEU A 94 -12.93 5.40 -1.74
C LEU A 94 -13.96 4.97 -2.78
N GLU A 95 -13.52 4.23 -3.80
CA GLU A 95 -14.38 3.65 -4.82
C GLU A 95 -14.67 2.19 -4.47
N LEU A 96 -15.94 1.87 -4.24
CA LEU A 96 -16.42 0.57 -3.76
C LEU A 96 -17.09 -0.25 -4.88
N GLY A 97 -16.78 0.07 -6.14
CA GLY A 97 -17.42 -0.52 -7.30
C GLY A 97 -18.93 -0.24 -7.34
N SER A 98 -19.74 -1.30 -7.32
CA SER A 98 -21.21 -1.21 -7.39
C SER A 98 -21.84 -0.51 -6.18
N LEU A 99 -21.13 -0.43 -5.05
CA LEU A 99 -21.61 0.25 -3.85
C LEU A 99 -21.42 1.78 -3.91
N GLY A 100 -20.79 2.28 -4.98
CA GLY A 100 -20.61 3.70 -5.23
C GLY A 100 -19.30 4.27 -4.70
N LYS A 101 -19.31 5.59 -4.46
CA LYS A 101 -18.12 6.39 -4.12
C LYS A 101 -18.34 7.17 -2.83
N VAL A 102 -17.40 7.07 -1.90
CA VAL A 102 -17.45 7.75 -0.61
C VAL A 102 -16.30 8.75 -0.52
N ALA A 103 -16.61 10.03 -0.32
CA ALA A 103 -15.59 11.06 -0.06
C ALA A 103 -14.97 10.85 1.33
N LEU A 104 -13.65 10.95 1.41
CA LEU A 104 -12.89 10.86 2.66
C LEU A 104 -12.62 12.25 3.25
N TRP A 105 -12.34 13.22 2.39
CA TRP A 105 -12.31 14.66 2.66
C TRP A 105 -12.35 15.44 1.34
#